data_AF-A0A954L8L4-F1
#
_entry.id   AF-A0A954L8L4-F1
#
_cell.length_a   1.000
_cell.length_b   1.000
_cell.length_c   1.000
_cell.angle_alpha   90.00
_cell.angle_beta   90.00
_cell.angle_gamma   90.00
#
_symmetry.space_group_name_H-M   'P 1'
#
loop_
_entity.id
_entity.type
_entity.pdbx_description
1 polymer ?
#
loop_
_entity_poly.entity_id
_entity_poly.type
_entity_poly.pdbx_seq_one_letter_code
_entity_poly.pdbx_strand_id
1 'polypeptide(L)'
;STVPTKDIDPLRDAQQLIQSSLLDTAQRKLFEDALERLKRAEPFGSTPLVYALIQAVRTDLQSRTGIVIAITDGEALDAGADPDRDKRAELKRLLDESGDIHILLVSFDIATEDEKERIASPFNTGGLEKYITVVDADNKEEILKAIEENLSPPQLTVRRGTSEVQLSGKRGDNNTIVYQADELIPGDDYSFAYAGADTTPRSMIALRPGDDLQTQMDWMQTPPSFLFSRRSNPQLTTSIERPSSGPDAPIHLSALAQPEFHHSQNGEADVELMLMLDHNDPHRPVRQPAEIEFEFRPATNMPVPGGFLRPRLTEELFTSEAGAPAWKVRFSDWPVQFGVRVNAFWKMQPTTPDLVLTWDQLVSAQKSSLGVDAKTAGAKELFPSTRIWWRLPALNRLQIRLDRNSNLPESEQNSVQDIRVQVGRRDATDTLSSFHADEVTTTIRRMENGTVVYEFDGDWTPETRRITEFAFTSRAARLQDSIRPLRPLELTEPRLR
;
A
#
# COMPACT_ATOMS: atom_id res chain seq x y z
N SER A 1 58.03 -37.73 -5.74
CA SER A 1 56.92 -37.56 -4.78
C SER A 1 55.68 -37.24 -5.57
N THR A 2 54.90 -38.26 -5.90
CA THR A 2 53.62 -38.14 -6.60
C THR A 2 52.58 -37.61 -5.63
N VAL A 3 52.00 -36.44 -5.94
CA VAL A 3 50.84 -35.90 -5.23
C VAL A 3 49.67 -36.85 -5.50
N PRO A 4 48.94 -37.33 -4.49
CA PRO A 4 47.78 -38.17 -4.75
C PRO A 4 46.72 -37.30 -5.44
N THR A 5 46.37 -37.66 -6.67
CA THR A 5 45.13 -37.22 -7.31
C THR A 5 44.00 -37.67 -6.39
N LYS A 6 43.38 -36.71 -5.70
CA LYS A 6 42.15 -36.93 -4.96
C LYS A 6 41.14 -37.45 -5.99
N ASP A 7 40.63 -38.66 -5.80
CA ASP A 7 39.48 -39.16 -6.57
C ASP A 7 38.34 -38.15 -6.36
N ILE A 8 38.06 -37.39 -7.42
CA ILE A 8 36.93 -36.48 -7.52
C ILE A 8 35.75 -37.37 -7.88
N ASP A 9 34.84 -37.55 -6.93
CA ASP A 9 33.58 -38.24 -7.17
C ASP A 9 32.52 -37.16 -7.48
N PRO A 10 32.08 -37.02 -8.74
CA PRO A 10 31.19 -35.94 -9.16
C PRO A 10 29.87 -35.92 -8.37
N LEU A 11 29.36 -37.09 -7.95
CA LEU A 11 28.14 -37.22 -7.16
C LEU A 11 28.35 -36.75 -5.73
N ARG A 12 29.48 -37.16 -5.12
CA ARG A 12 29.81 -36.79 -3.74
C ARG A 12 30.19 -35.31 -3.59
N ASP A 13 30.87 -34.76 -4.59
CA ASP A 13 31.34 -33.37 -4.58
C ASP A 13 30.22 -32.37 -4.98
N ALA A 14 29.22 -32.80 -5.75
CA ALA A 14 28.00 -32.02 -6.00
C ALA A 14 27.07 -31.97 -4.78
N GLN A 15 26.98 -33.06 -4.02
CA GLN A 15 26.10 -33.18 -2.84
C GLN A 15 26.51 -32.30 -1.65
N GLN A 16 27.79 -31.90 -1.53
CA GLN A 16 28.31 -31.28 -0.31
C GLN A 16 28.14 -29.75 -0.21
N LEU A 17 27.59 -29.08 -1.24
CA LEU A 17 27.84 -27.65 -1.46
C LEU A 17 26.63 -26.71 -1.52
N ILE A 18 25.39 -27.18 -1.39
CA ILE A 18 24.21 -26.30 -1.41
C ILE A 18 23.25 -26.68 -0.29
N GLN A 19 23.51 -26.20 0.93
CA GLN A 19 22.45 -26.10 1.94
C GLN A 19 21.66 -24.82 1.67
N SER A 20 20.36 -24.98 1.43
CA SER A 20 19.46 -23.94 0.94
C SER A 20 19.07 -22.91 2.00
N SER A 21 19.58 -21.68 1.82
CA SER A 21 18.95 -20.42 2.25
C SER A 21 18.86 -19.48 1.04
N LEU A 22 18.21 -18.32 1.16
CA LEU A 22 18.06 -17.34 0.08
C LEU A 22 19.38 -17.11 -0.67
N LEU A 23 19.34 -17.23 -2.01
CA LEU A 23 20.48 -17.02 -2.92
C LEU A 23 21.01 -15.60 -2.80
N ASP A 24 21.91 -15.37 -1.85
CA ASP A 24 22.72 -14.16 -1.79
C ASP A 24 23.89 -14.24 -2.80
N THR A 25 24.61 -13.13 -2.94
CA THR A 25 25.76 -13.03 -3.84
C THR A 25 26.85 -14.08 -3.56
N ALA A 26 26.96 -14.58 -2.32
CA ALA A 26 27.95 -15.57 -1.93
C ALA A 26 27.54 -16.99 -2.36
N GLN A 27 26.27 -17.33 -2.27
CA GLN A 27 25.75 -18.61 -2.73
C GLN A 27 25.70 -18.72 -4.25
N ARG A 28 25.38 -17.62 -4.94
CA ARG A 28 25.53 -17.55 -6.39
C ARG A 28 26.96 -17.88 -6.81
N LYS A 29 27.94 -17.35 -6.09
CA LYS A 29 29.36 -17.66 -6.32
C LYS A 29 29.68 -19.12 -6.02
N LEU A 30 29.12 -19.72 -4.97
CA LEU A 30 29.28 -21.16 -4.69
C LEU A 30 28.69 -22.04 -5.80
N PHE A 31 27.53 -21.66 -6.34
CA PHE A 31 26.91 -22.34 -7.47
C PHE A 31 27.74 -22.20 -8.75
N GLU A 32 28.21 -20.98 -9.05
CA GLU A 32 29.12 -20.73 -10.17
C GLU A 32 30.44 -21.52 -10.02
N ASP A 33 31.00 -21.59 -8.81
CA ASP A 33 32.19 -22.39 -8.51
C ASP A 33 31.94 -23.90 -8.68
N ALA A 34 30.75 -24.39 -8.31
CA ALA A 34 30.35 -25.79 -8.53
C ALA A 34 30.21 -26.10 -10.03
N LEU A 35 29.59 -25.21 -10.81
CA LEU A 35 29.50 -25.33 -12.27
C LEU A 35 30.87 -25.33 -12.93
N GLU A 36 31.79 -24.46 -12.50
CA GLU A 36 33.16 -24.43 -13.01
C GLU A 36 33.95 -25.70 -12.68
N ARG A 37 33.67 -26.35 -11.55
CA ARG A 37 34.25 -27.66 -11.22
C ARG A 37 33.65 -28.77 -12.08
N LEU A 38 32.34 -28.78 -12.28
CA LEU A 38 31.65 -29.74 -13.14
C LEU A 38 32.13 -29.66 -14.60
N LYS A 39 32.37 -28.46 -15.13
CA LYS A 39 32.97 -28.27 -16.47
C LYS A 39 34.36 -28.91 -16.63
N ARG A 40 35.09 -29.11 -15.52
CA ARG A 40 36.44 -29.71 -15.51
C ARG A 40 36.41 -31.22 -15.24
N ALA A 41 35.26 -31.75 -14.82
CA ALA A 41 35.08 -33.17 -14.61
C ALA A 41 34.66 -33.82 -15.95
N GLU A 42 35.35 -34.88 -16.35
CA GLU A 42 34.87 -35.72 -17.45
C GLU A 42 33.71 -36.57 -16.93
N PRO A 43 32.55 -36.57 -17.60
CA PRO A 43 31.44 -37.44 -17.21
C PRO A 43 31.86 -38.90 -17.38
N PHE A 44 31.60 -39.72 -16.37
CA PHE A 44 31.88 -41.16 -16.40
C PHE A 44 30.76 -41.96 -15.72
N GLY A 45 30.56 -43.21 -16.16
CA GLY A 45 29.59 -44.14 -15.55
C GLY A 45 28.20 -44.06 -16.16
N SER A 46 27.20 -44.53 -15.40
CA SER A 46 25.78 -44.56 -15.77
C SER A 46 24.99 -43.51 -14.99
N THR A 47 24.03 -42.85 -15.62
CA THR A 47 23.16 -41.83 -15.00
C THR A 47 22.25 -42.45 -13.93
N PRO A 48 22.48 -42.22 -12.61
CA PRO A 48 21.63 -42.76 -11.56
C PRO A 48 20.44 -41.83 -11.32
N LEU A 49 19.62 -41.64 -12.36
CA LEU A 49 18.58 -40.60 -12.41
C LEU A 49 17.58 -40.73 -11.27
N VAL A 50 17.04 -41.92 -11.01
CA VAL A 50 16.01 -42.11 -9.97
C VAL A 50 16.58 -41.84 -8.58
N TYR A 51 17.81 -42.31 -8.33
CA TYR A 51 18.52 -42.01 -7.09
C TYR A 51 18.79 -40.52 -6.92
N ALA A 52 19.20 -39.82 -7.98
CA ALA A 52 19.43 -38.38 -7.94
C ALA A 52 18.13 -37.60 -7.61
N LEU A 53 17.00 -37.99 -8.21
CA LEU A 53 15.68 -37.43 -7.89
C LEU A 53 15.30 -37.68 -6.43
N ILE A 54 15.49 -38.90 -5.91
CA ILE A 54 15.26 -39.23 -4.50
C ILE A 54 16.10 -38.33 -3.59
N GLN A 55 17.38 -38.14 -3.91
CA GLN A 55 18.28 -37.30 -3.11
C GLN A 55 17.87 -35.84 -3.14
N ALA A 56 17.49 -35.31 -4.30
CA ALA A 56 16.99 -33.94 -4.43
C ALA A 56 15.72 -33.73 -3.58
N VAL A 57 14.76 -34.65 -3.66
CA VAL A 57 13.53 -34.58 -2.86
C VAL A 57 13.81 -34.70 -1.36
N ARG A 58 14.66 -35.64 -0.96
CA ARG A 58 14.98 -35.89 0.45
C ARG A 58 15.81 -34.82 1.11
N THR A 59 16.78 -34.27 0.39
CA THR A 59 17.82 -33.42 0.98
C THR A 59 17.49 -31.96 0.76
N ASP A 60 17.05 -31.60 -0.45
CA ASP A 60 16.92 -30.20 -0.86
C ASP A 60 15.49 -29.68 -0.70
N LEU A 61 14.50 -30.56 -0.90
CA LEU A 61 13.07 -30.22 -0.83
C LEU A 61 12.35 -30.83 0.38
N GLN A 62 13.08 -31.30 1.40
CA GLN A 62 12.49 -31.93 2.58
C GLN A 62 11.41 -31.01 3.19
N SER A 63 10.14 -31.42 3.14
CA SER A 63 8.97 -30.66 3.63
C SER A 63 8.70 -29.30 2.94
N ARG A 64 9.25 -29.09 1.74
CA ARG A 64 9.06 -27.86 0.93
C ARG A 64 8.40 -28.21 -0.40
N THR A 65 7.60 -27.28 -0.94
CA THR A 65 7.11 -27.35 -2.32
C THR A 65 8.18 -26.85 -3.28
N GLY A 66 8.24 -27.36 -4.51
CA GLY A 66 9.25 -26.92 -5.46
C GLY A 66 9.26 -27.67 -6.77
N ILE A 67 10.20 -27.28 -7.64
CA ILE A 67 10.42 -27.95 -8.92
C ILE A 67 11.82 -28.54 -8.93
N VAL A 68 11.94 -29.81 -9.31
CA VAL A 68 13.22 -30.44 -9.63
C VAL A 68 13.35 -30.47 -11.15
N ILE A 69 14.39 -29.84 -11.68
CA ILE A 69 14.70 -29.90 -13.11
C ILE A 69 15.89 -30.84 -13.29
N ALA A 70 15.65 -31.96 -13.96
CA ALA A 70 16.69 -32.92 -14.33
C ALA A 70 16.93 -32.82 -15.84
N ILE A 71 18.17 -32.57 -16.26
CA ILE A 71 18.57 -32.54 -17.67
C ILE A 71 19.40 -33.80 -17.92
N THR A 72 19.03 -34.60 -18.92
CA THR A 72 19.69 -35.88 -19.18
C THR A 72 19.73 -36.24 -20.66
N ASP A 73 20.78 -36.94 -21.07
CA ASP A 73 20.98 -37.56 -22.39
C ASP A 73 20.87 -39.10 -22.34
N GLY A 74 20.54 -39.67 -21.18
CA GLY A 74 20.67 -41.11 -20.94
C GLY A 74 19.52 -41.72 -20.15
N GLU A 75 19.33 -43.03 -20.34
CA GLU A 75 18.28 -43.81 -19.68
C GLU A 75 18.45 -43.88 -18.15
N ALA A 76 17.31 -43.99 -17.46
CA ALA A 76 17.25 -44.21 -16.02
C ALA A 76 17.59 -45.67 -15.65
N LEU A 77 18.83 -46.10 -15.92
CA LEU A 77 19.28 -47.49 -15.70
C LEU A 77 19.16 -47.95 -14.24
N ASP A 78 19.04 -47.01 -13.30
CA ASP A 78 18.88 -47.27 -11.89
C ASP A 78 17.42 -47.32 -11.41
N ALA A 79 16.44 -47.15 -12.31
CA ALA A 79 15.01 -47.31 -12.06
C ALA A 79 14.61 -48.77 -11.77
N GLY A 80 15.47 -49.72 -12.17
CA GLY A 80 15.39 -51.13 -11.81
C GLY A 80 14.46 -51.97 -12.71
N ALA A 81 14.95 -53.16 -13.07
CA ALA A 81 14.13 -54.33 -13.43
C ALA A 81 13.97 -55.32 -12.25
N ASP A 82 14.58 -55.00 -11.09
CA ASP A 82 14.76 -55.89 -9.93
C ASP A 82 13.70 -55.59 -8.84
N PRO A 83 12.76 -56.52 -8.56
CA PRO A 83 11.61 -56.29 -7.66
C PRO A 83 11.96 -55.91 -6.22
N ASP A 84 13.15 -56.31 -5.73
CA ASP A 84 13.58 -56.07 -4.34
C ASP A 84 14.25 -54.70 -4.13
N ARG A 85 14.44 -53.90 -5.20
CA ARG A 85 15.09 -52.57 -5.16
C ARG A 85 14.36 -51.54 -6.02
N ASP A 86 13.03 -51.56 -6.01
CA ASP A 86 12.24 -50.62 -6.80
C ASP A 86 12.31 -49.20 -6.22
N LYS A 87 13.37 -48.47 -6.58
CA LYS A 87 13.58 -47.07 -6.21
C LYS A 87 12.42 -46.17 -6.69
N ARG A 88 11.64 -46.59 -7.69
CA ARG A 88 10.47 -45.82 -8.14
C ARG A 88 9.38 -45.79 -7.07
N ALA A 89 9.17 -46.89 -6.35
CA ALA A 89 8.25 -46.94 -5.22
C ALA A 89 8.70 -46.02 -4.08
N GLU A 90 10.02 -45.92 -3.85
CA GLU A 90 10.60 -45.00 -2.88
C GLU A 90 10.43 -43.54 -3.29
N LEU A 91 10.73 -43.19 -4.56
CA LEU A 91 10.52 -41.86 -5.11
C LEU A 91 9.04 -41.47 -5.03
N LYS A 92 8.13 -42.37 -5.43
CA LYS A 92 6.70 -42.14 -5.36
C LYS A 92 6.24 -41.89 -3.92
N ARG A 93 6.66 -42.72 -2.98
CA ARG A 93 6.34 -42.53 -1.55
C ARG A 93 6.80 -41.16 -1.07
N LEU A 94 8.01 -40.74 -1.45
CA LEU A 94 8.53 -39.42 -1.09
C LEU A 94 7.72 -38.30 -1.72
N LEU A 95 7.26 -38.44 -2.97
CA LEU A 95 6.43 -37.44 -3.64
C LEU A 95 4.98 -37.41 -3.12
N ASP A 96 4.46 -38.54 -2.65
CA ASP A 96 3.16 -38.60 -1.97
C ASP A 96 3.24 -38.02 -0.54
N GLU A 97 4.38 -38.15 0.14
CA GLU A 97 4.63 -37.63 1.50
C GLU A 97 5.10 -36.18 1.54
N SER A 98 5.83 -35.76 0.51
CA SER A 98 6.21 -34.37 0.32
C SER A 98 5.01 -33.62 -0.27
N GLY A 99 4.88 -32.32 0.01
CA GLY A 99 3.83 -31.50 -0.59
C GLY A 99 3.99 -31.37 -2.12
N ASP A 100 3.46 -30.30 -2.70
CA ASP A 100 3.50 -30.07 -4.15
C ASP A 100 4.92 -29.91 -4.71
N ILE A 101 5.48 -31.05 -5.13
CA ILE A 101 6.75 -31.16 -5.82
C ILE A 101 6.47 -31.61 -7.25
N HIS A 102 6.94 -30.83 -8.20
CA HIS A 102 6.92 -31.16 -9.62
C HIS A 102 8.33 -31.53 -10.09
N ILE A 103 8.45 -32.54 -10.94
CA ILE A 103 9.73 -32.90 -11.55
C ILE A 103 9.62 -32.70 -13.05
N LEU A 104 10.47 -31.85 -13.60
CA LEU A 104 10.66 -31.71 -15.04
C LEU A 104 11.91 -32.49 -15.45
N LEU A 105 11.73 -33.53 -16.26
CA LEU A 105 12.81 -34.25 -16.90
C LEU A 105 12.96 -33.74 -18.33
N VAL A 106 14.02 -32.97 -18.59
CA VAL A 106 14.36 -32.50 -19.94
C VAL A 106 15.38 -33.44 -20.54
N SER A 107 14.94 -34.25 -21.50
CA SER A 107 15.82 -35.10 -22.28
C SER A 107 16.36 -34.36 -23.50
N PHE A 108 17.64 -34.56 -23.84
CA PHE A 108 18.26 -33.97 -25.02
C PHE A 108 19.17 -34.99 -25.72
N ASP A 109 19.48 -34.75 -27.00
CA ASP A 109 20.31 -35.63 -27.84
C ASP A 109 19.72 -37.05 -28.02
N ILE A 110 18.38 -37.15 -28.06
CA ILE A 110 17.66 -38.40 -28.36
C ILE A 110 17.64 -38.61 -29.87
N ALA A 111 18.17 -39.75 -30.35
CA ALA A 111 18.23 -40.05 -31.77
C ALA A 111 17.00 -40.80 -32.29
N THR A 112 16.24 -41.47 -31.41
CA THR A 112 15.11 -42.33 -31.79
C THR A 112 13.92 -42.26 -30.82
N GLU A 113 12.70 -42.49 -31.32
CA GLU A 113 11.49 -42.60 -30.49
C GLU A 113 11.58 -43.75 -29.46
N ASP A 114 12.31 -44.82 -29.78
CA ASP A 114 12.56 -45.93 -28.85
C ASP A 114 13.44 -45.51 -27.65
N GLU A 115 14.36 -44.56 -27.82
CA GLU A 115 15.16 -43.98 -26.72
C GLU A 115 14.29 -43.09 -25.84
N LYS A 116 13.39 -42.31 -26.44
CA LYS A 116 12.42 -41.47 -25.74
C LYS A 116 11.49 -42.29 -24.86
N GLU A 117 10.94 -43.38 -25.39
CA GLU A 117 10.08 -44.28 -24.63
C GLU A 117 10.85 -44.97 -23.50
N ARG A 118 12.13 -45.32 -23.71
CA ARG A 118 12.99 -45.87 -22.64
C ARG A 118 13.30 -44.86 -21.53
N ILE A 119 13.44 -43.58 -21.83
CA ILE A 119 13.63 -42.52 -20.82
C ILE A 119 12.33 -42.25 -20.05
N ALA A 120 11.18 -42.23 -20.74
CA ALA A 120 9.89 -41.88 -20.13
C ALA A 120 9.17 -43.04 -19.44
N SER A 121 9.31 -44.28 -19.95
CA SER A 121 8.59 -45.47 -19.45
C SER A 121 8.76 -45.76 -17.95
N PRO A 122 9.92 -45.49 -17.30
CA PRO A 122 10.05 -45.68 -15.86
C PRO A 122 9.16 -44.75 -15.04
N PHE A 123 8.74 -43.61 -15.61
CA PHE A 123 7.99 -42.55 -14.95
C PHE A 123 6.52 -42.49 -15.38
N ASN A 124 6.17 -43.07 -16.53
CA ASN A 124 4.80 -43.16 -17.04
C ASN A 124 3.96 -44.30 -16.41
N THR A 125 4.50 -44.97 -15.38
CA THR A 125 3.86 -46.12 -14.73
C THR A 125 3.88 -45.97 -13.22
N GLY A 126 2.89 -46.57 -12.55
CA GLY A 126 2.84 -46.62 -11.09
C GLY A 126 2.38 -45.33 -10.40
N GLY A 127 1.81 -44.36 -11.12
CA GLY A 127 1.29 -43.12 -10.53
C GLY A 127 2.34 -42.03 -10.35
N LEU A 128 3.50 -42.14 -11.01
CA LEU A 128 4.54 -41.10 -11.07
C LEU A 128 4.22 -40.05 -12.15
N GLU A 129 3.39 -40.40 -13.14
CA GLU A 129 2.97 -39.53 -14.24
C GLU A 129 2.25 -38.25 -13.80
N LYS A 130 1.73 -38.22 -12.56
CA LYS A 130 1.13 -37.00 -11.96
C LYS A 130 2.16 -36.00 -11.43
N TYR A 131 3.39 -36.45 -11.20
CA TYR A 131 4.46 -35.65 -10.60
C TYR A 131 5.56 -35.28 -11.60
N ILE A 132 5.78 -36.12 -12.61
CA ILE A 132 6.94 -36.04 -13.50
C ILE A 132 6.47 -35.73 -14.93
N THR A 133 6.92 -34.59 -15.46
CA THR A 133 6.77 -34.24 -16.87
C THR A 133 8.08 -34.56 -17.59
N VAL A 134 8.00 -35.34 -18.67
CA VAL A 134 9.15 -35.62 -19.53
C VAL A 134 9.03 -34.79 -20.80
N VAL A 135 10.03 -33.96 -21.08
CA VAL A 135 10.10 -33.08 -22.25
C VAL A 135 11.34 -33.40 -23.06
N ASP A 136 11.16 -33.52 -24.36
CA ASP A 136 12.22 -33.74 -25.33
C ASP A 136 12.65 -32.40 -25.93
N ALA A 137 13.95 -32.13 -25.96
CA ALA A 137 14.52 -30.88 -26.42
C ALA A 137 15.78 -31.12 -27.26
N ASP A 138 15.72 -30.75 -28.55
CA ASP A 138 16.76 -31.07 -29.53
C ASP A 138 17.97 -30.13 -29.45
N ASN A 139 17.77 -28.95 -28.85
CA ASN A 139 18.76 -27.90 -28.84
C ASN A 139 18.66 -27.04 -27.58
N LYS A 140 19.68 -26.21 -27.38
CA LYS A 140 19.78 -25.32 -26.22
C LYS A 140 18.55 -24.40 -26.07
N GLU A 141 17.99 -23.89 -27.16
CA GLU A 141 16.85 -22.98 -27.10
C GLU A 141 15.60 -23.70 -26.60
N GLU A 142 15.38 -24.93 -27.05
CA GLU A 142 14.28 -25.79 -26.60
C GLU A 142 14.45 -26.24 -25.15
N ILE A 143 15.68 -26.59 -24.72
CA ILE A 143 15.97 -26.89 -23.31
C ILE A 143 15.59 -25.69 -22.44
N LEU A 144 16.05 -24.48 -22.83
CA LEU A 144 15.75 -23.25 -22.10
C LEU A 144 14.25 -22.95 -22.11
N LYS A 145 13.57 -23.14 -23.24
CA LYS A 145 12.13 -22.93 -23.36
C LYS A 145 11.35 -23.90 -22.47
N ALA A 146 11.67 -25.19 -22.48
CA ALA A 146 11.04 -26.19 -21.62
C ALA A 146 11.23 -25.85 -20.13
N ILE A 147 12.44 -25.42 -19.77
CA ILE A 147 12.75 -24.93 -18.42
C ILE A 147 11.90 -23.69 -18.12
N GLU A 148 11.85 -22.68 -18.99
CA GLU A 148 11.09 -21.45 -18.77
C GLU A 148 9.58 -21.67 -18.69
N GLU A 149 9.01 -22.56 -19.50
CA GLU A 149 7.58 -22.90 -19.49
C GLU A 149 7.15 -23.60 -18.20
N ASN A 150 8.06 -24.37 -17.58
CA ASN A 150 7.79 -25.08 -16.32
C ASN A 150 8.25 -24.28 -15.09
N LEU A 151 9.19 -23.35 -15.26
CA LEU A 151 9.51 -22.30 -14.28
C LEU A 151 8.51 -21.14 -14.33
N SER A 152 7.58 -21.16 -15.29
CA SER A 152 6.50 -20.19 -15.35
C SER A 152 5.66 -20.28 -14.08
N PRO A 153 5.19 -19.15 -13.54
CA PRO A 153 4.52 -19.12 -12.25
C PRO A 153 3.38 -20.12 -12.17
N PRO A 154 3.20 -20.83 -11.05
CA PRO A 154 1.98 -21.62 -10.88
C PRO A 154 0.78 -20.66 -10.96
N GLN A 155 -0.32 -21.08 -11.59
CA GLN A 155 -1.55 -20.31 -11.56
C GLN A 155 -1.94 -20.05 -10.10
N LEU A 156 -2.29 -18.81 -9.76
CA LEU A 156 -2.68 -18.47 -8.40
C LEU A 156 -4.19 -18.68 -8.26
N THR A 157 -4.57 -19.67 -7.47
CA THR A 157 -5.97 -19.90 -7.09
C THR A 157 -6.33 -18.95 -5.96
N VAL A 158 -7.27 -18.05 -6.24
CA VAL A 158 -7.79 -17.07 -5.29
C VAL A 158 -9.19 -17.49 -4.89
N ARG A 159 -9.43 -17.73 -3.60
CA ARG A 159 -10.75 -18.08 -3.07
C ARG A 159 -11.34 -16.94 -2.25
N ARG A 160 -12.60 -16.65 -2.49
CA ARG A 160 -13.45 -15.70 -1.75
C ARG A 160 -14.69 -16.43 -1.27
N GLY A 161 -14.75 -16.80 0.01
CA GLY A 161 -15.84 -17.63 0.54
C GLY A 161 -15.97 -18.95 -0.24
N THR A 162 -17.04 -19.11 -1.03
CA THR A 162 -17.28 -20.27 -1.90
C THR A 162 -16.87 -20.07 -3.36
N SER A 163 -16.46 -18.87 -3.75
CA SER A 163 -16.08 -18.53 -5.13
C SER A 163 -14.58 -18.69 -5.33
N GLU A 164 -14.18 -19.23 -6.49
CA GLU A 164 -12.77 -19.47 -6.85
C GLU A 164 -12.46 -18.77 -8.18
N VAL A 165 -11.35 -18.02 -8.22
CA VAL A 165 -10.84 -17.29 -9.38
C VAL A 165 -9.39 -17.69 -9.61
N GLN A 166 -9.03 -17.97 -10.86
CA GLN A 166 -7.68 -18.36 -11.26
C GLN A 166 -6.97 -17.14 -11.86
N LEU A 167 -5.96 -16.62 -11.18
CA LEU A 167 -5.15 -15.51 -11.70
C LEU A 167 -3.92 -16.04 -12.45
N SER A 168 -3.73 -15.54 -13.66
CA SER A 168 -2.54 -15.82 -14.46
C SER A 168 -1.46 -14.78 -14.19
N GLY A 169 -0.31 -15.23 -13.68
CA GLY A 169 0.84 -14.37 -13.39
C GLY A 169 1.63 -14.03 -14.64
N LYS A 170 2.20 -12.82 -14.71
CA LYS A 170 3.22 -12.42 -15.69
C LYS A 170 4.53 -12.17 -14.97
N ARG A 171 5.66 -12.54 -15.58
CA ARG A 171 6.98 -12.25 -15.04
C ARG A 171 7.26 -10.74 -15.17
N GLY A 172 7.42 -10.06 -14.05
CA GLY A 172 7.81 -8.65 -13.97
C GLY A 172 9.32 -8.48 -13.88
N ASP A 173 9.74 -7.23 -13.65
CA ASP A 173 11.15 -6.89 -13.43
C ASP A 173 11.72 -7.61 -12.19
N ASN A 174 13.01 -7.91 -12.20
CA ASN A 174 13.74 -8.58 -11.10
C ASN A 174 13.23 -9.99 -10.72
N ASN A 175 12.78 -10.79 -11.69
CA ASN A 175 12.24 -12.14 -11.47
C ASN A 175 11.02 -12.20 -10.54
N THR A 176 10.32 -11.08 -10.37
CA THR A 176 9.04 -11.06 -9.65
C THR A 176 7.94 -11.60 -10.53
N ILE A 177 6.93 -12.23 -9.93
CA ILE A 177 5.72 -12.64 -10.63
C ILE A 177 4.62 -11.68 -10.20
N VAL A 178 4.00 -11.04 -11.19
CA VAL A 178 2.93 -10.07 -11.00
C VAL A 178 1.63 -10.69 -11.45
N TYR A 179 0.66 -10.78 -10.53
CA TYR A 179 -0.70 -11.19 -10.84
C TYR A 179 -1.55 -9.92 -10.88
N GLN A 180 -2.26 -9.68 -11.99
CA GLN A 180 -3.17 -8.54 -12.06
C GLN A 180 -4.41 -8.86 -11.22
N ALA A 181 -4.67 -8.01 -10.22
CA ALA A 181 -5.79 -8.16 -9.30
C ALA A 181 -7.05 -7.43 -9.78
N ASP A 182 -7.08 -6.97 -11.04
CA ASP A 182 -8.17 -6.21 -11.65
C ASP A 182 -9.52 -6.94 -11.57
N GLU A 183 -9.49 -8.27 -11.41
CA GLU A 183 -10.65 -9.16 -11.29
C GLU A 183 -11.09 -9.40 -9.83
N LEU A 184 -10.32 -8.95 -8.84
CA LEU A 184 -10.62 -9.11 -7.41
C LEU A 184 -11.33 -7.88 -6.85
N ILE A 185 -12.33 -8.11 -6.00
CA ILE A 185 -13.11 -7.04 -5.37
C ILE A 185 -12.39 -6.55 -4.10
N PRO A 186 -12.07 -5.26 -3.98
CA PRO A 186 -11.49 -4.69 -2.77
C PRO A 186 -12.44 -4.80 -1.57
N GLY A 187 -11.89 -4.99 -0.36
CA GLY A 187 -12.64 -5.04 0.90
C GLY A 187 -13.11 -6.44 1.32
N ASP A 188 -12.85 -7.47 0.52
CA ASP A 188 -13.13 -8.86 0.86
C ASP A 188 -11.88 -9.61 1.37
N ASP A 189 -12.13 -10.65 2.16
CA ASP A 189 -11.11 -11.59 2.61
C ASP A 189 -10.88 -12.67 1.55
N TYR A 190 -9.63 -12.77 1.11
CA TYR A 190 -9.21 -13.77 0.14
C TYR A 190 -8.23 -14.76 0.78
N SER A 191 -8.32 -16.01 0.35
CA SER A 191 -7.27 -16.98 0.57
C SER A 191 -6.60 -17.34 -0.74
N PHE A 192 -5.27 -17.39 -0.71
CA PHE A 192 -4.44 -17.64 -1.87
C PHE A 192 -3.79 -19.02 -1.76
N ALA A 193 -3.86 -19.79 -2.83
CA ALA A 193 -3.17 -21.07 -2.99
C ALA A 193 -2.59 -21.13 -4.40
N TYR A 194 -1.46 -21.81 -4.59
CA TYR A 194 -1.05 -22.14 -5.96
C TYR A 194 -1.95 -23.24 -6.51
N ALA A 195 -2.22 -23.25 -7.80
CA ALA A 195 -2.91 -24.35 -8.46
C ALA A 195 -2.05 -25.62 -8.37
N GLY A 196 -2.66 -26.76 -8.05
CA GLY A 196 -1.94 -28.01 -7.78
C GLY A 196 -1.51 -28.16 -6.32
N ALA A 197 -1.01 -27.06 -5.76
CA ALA A 197 -1.02 -26.67 -4.35
C ALA A 197 -2.03 -27.30 -3.36
N ASP A 198 -1.88 -28.48 -2.74
CA ASP A 198 -2.76 -28.90 -1.61
C ASP A 198 -2.38 -28.14 -0.31
N THR A 199 -2.12 -26.85 -0.47
CA THR A 199 -1.90 -25.87 0.58
C THR A 199 -3.26 -25.42 1.08
N THR A 200 -3.62 -25.96 2.24
CA THR A 200 -4.78 -25.47 3.01
C THR A 200 -4.67 -23.94 3.14
N PRO A 201 -5.76 -23.17 2.94
CA PRO A 201 -5.70 -21.71 2.98
C PRO A 201 -5.22 -21.23 4.34
N ARG A 202 -3.99 -20.69 4.41
CA ARG A 202 -3.28 -20.45 5.70
C ARG A 202 -3.30 -19.00 6.19
N SER A 203 -3.91 -18.06 5.47
CA SER A 203 -4.22 -16.73 6.00
C SER A 203 -5.30 -16.06 5.16
N MET A 204 -6.33 -15.51 5.81
CA MET A 204 -7.24 -14.57 5.17
C MET A 204 -6.51 -13.24 5.01
N ILE A 205 -6.46 -12.73 3.79
CA ILE A 205 -5.83 -11.46 3.45
C ILE A 205 -6.92 -10.54 2.90
N ALA A 206 -7.10 -9.41 3.57
CA ALA A 206 -8.03 -8.37 3.14
C ALA A 206 -7.33 -7.46 2.12
N LEU A 207 -7.80 -7.48 0.86
CA LEU A 207 -7.31 -6.58 -0.19
C LEU A 207 -7.94 -5.18 -0.04
N ARG A 208 -7.17 -4.11 -0.21
CA ARG A 208 -7.66 -2.72 -0.17
C ARG A 208 -7.52 -2.03 -1.53
N PRO A 209 -8.33 -0.98 -1.81
CA PRO A 209 -8.19 -0.21 -3.04
C PRO A 209 -6.77 0.36 -3.22
N GLY A 210 -6.11 0.03 -4.34
CA GLY A 210 -4.75 0.49 -4.66
C GLY A 210 -3.60 -0.44 -4.23
N ASP A 211 -3.91 -1.60 -3.64
CA ASP A 211 -2.91 -2.63 -3.39
C ASP A 211 -2.51 -3.35 -4.70
N ASP A 212 -1.21 -3.50 -4.94
CA ASP A 212 -0.69 -4.42 -5.96
C ASP A 212 -0.29 -5.73 -5.27
N LEU A 213 -0.82 -6.87 -5.75
CA LEU A 213 -0.46 -8.18 -5.21
C LEU A 213 0.90 -8.62 -5.76
N GLN A 214 1.98 -8.26 -5.07
CA GLN A 214 3.32 -8.74 -5.38
C GLN A 214 3.63 -9.99 -4.58
N THR A 215 3.51 -11.18 -5.18
CA THR A 215 3.91 -12.41 -4.47
C THR A 215 5.44 -12.48 -4.40
N GLN A 216 6.03 -12.00 -3.31
CA GLN A 216 7.30 -12.53 -2.84
C GLN A 216 6.98 -13.50 -1.71
N MET A 217 7.24 -14.79 -1.94
CA MET A 217 7.02 -15.78 -0.90
C MET A 217 8.27 -15.84 -0.01
N ASP A 218 8.11 -15.47 1.25
CA ASP A 218 9.14 -15.65 2.25
C ASP A 218 9.14 -17.11 2.69
N TRP A 219 9.92 -17.93 1.97
CA TRP A 219 10.11 -19.35 2.23
C TRP A 219 10.86 -19.63 3.54
N MET A 220 11.42 -18.61 4.21
CA MET A 220 12.14 -18.76 5.48
C MET A 220 11.20 -18.75 6.68
N GLN A 221 10.00 -18.18 6.55
CA GLN A 221 8.96 -18.28 7.58
C GLN A 221 8.27 -19.64 7.49
N THR A 222 7.95 -20.23 8.65
CA THR A 222 7.14 -21.45 8.72
C THR A 222 5.84 -21.15 9.46
N PRO A 223 4.70 -21.07 8.75
CA PRO A 223 4.53 -21.32 7.31
C PRO A 223 5.05 -20.15 6.42
N PRO A 224 5.36 -20.41 5.14
CA PRO A 224 5.79 -19.39 4.18
C PRO A 224 4.73 -18.29 4.07
N SER A 225 5.17 -17.03 4.04
CA SER A 225 4.25 -15.88 3.98
C SER A 225 4.34 -15.18 2.63
N PHE A 226 3.19 -14.78 2.09
CA PHE A 226 3.14 -13.85 0.95
C PHE A 226 3.46 -12.43 1.44
N LEU A 227 4.34 -11.73 0.73
CA LEU A 227 4.53 -10.29 0.91
C LEU A 227 3.52 -9.52 0.06
N PHE A 228 3.18 -8.32 0.49
CA PHE A 228 2.24 -7.42 -0.19
C PHE A 228 2.89 -6.05 -0.30
N SER A 229 2.75 -5.40 -1.45
CA SER A 229 3.27 -4.05 -1.64
C SER A 229 2.16 -3.13 -2.11
N ARG A 230 1.85 -2.10 -1.32
CA ARG A 230 1.03 -0.99 -1.80
C ARG A 230 1.87 -0.17 -2.79
N ARG A 231 1.36 0.09 -3.99
CA ARG A 231 2.01 1.01 -4.94
C ARG A 231 1.46 2.42 -4.76
N SER A 232 2.20 3.29 -4.08
CA SER A 232 2.04 4.74 -4.25
C SER A 232 2.57 5.13 -5.63
N ASN A 233 1.80 5.81 -6.49
CA ASN A 233 2.26 6.24 -7.81
C ASN A 233 3.38 7.30 -7.66
N PRO A 234 4.65 6.99 -8.00
CA PRO A 234 5.79 7.87 -7.70
C PRO A 234 5.81 9.17 -8.51
N GLN A 235 4.93 9.33 -9.51
CA GLN A 235 4.85 10.55 -10.33
C GLN A 235 4.04 11.68 -9.67
N LEU A 236 3.34 11.42 -8.56
CA LEU A 236 2.43 12.37 -7.90
C LEU A 236 2.71 12.47 -6.38
N THR A 237 3.98 12.37 -5.99
CA THR A 237 4.41 12.47 -4.59
C THR A 237 5.29 13.69 -4.37
N THR A 238 5.07 14.38 -3.25
CA THR A 238 5.91 15.51 -2.81
C THR A 238 6.38 15.26 -1.37
N SER A 239 7.70 15.16 -1.17
CA SER A 239 8.31 14.95 0.14
C SER A 239 8.19 16.21 1.02
N ILE A 240 8.27 16.07 2.35
CA ILE A 240 8.05 17.19 3.29
C ILE A 240 9.29 18.03 3.63
N GLU A 241 9.08 19.28 4.04
CA GLU A 241 10.14 20.24 4.41
C GLU A 241 10.81 19.97 5.77
N ARG A 242 10.13 19.30 6.71
CA ARG A 242 10.64 19.01 8.06
C ARG A 242 10.37 17.56 8.41
N PRO A 243 11.33 16.78 8.91
CA PRO A 243 11.09 15.39 9.31
C PRO A 243 10.01 15.33 10.39
N SER A 244 9.04 14.43 10.21
CA SER A 244 7.91 14.27 11.13
C SER A 244 8.35 13.78 12.51
N SER A 245 7.61 14.17 13.55
CA SER A 245 7.85 13.80 14.95
C SER A 245 7.29 12.40 15.26
N GLY A 246 7.94 11.36 14.73
CA GLY A 246 7.66 9.96 15.08
C GLY A 246 7.82 9.00 13.90
N PRO A 247 8.04 7.71 14.15
CA PRO A 247 8.19 6.72 13.07
C PRO A 247 6.93 6.64 12.21
N ASP A 248 5.73 6.63 12.81
CA ASP A 248 4.47 6.36 12.10
C ASP A 248 3.80 7.59 11.47
N ALA A 249 4.45 8.75 11.56
CA ALA A 249 3.87 9.98 11.02
C ALA A 249 4.06 10.07 9.50
N PRO A 250 3.08 10.63 8.77
CA PRO A 250 3.16 10.74 7.32
C PRO A 250 4.28 11.69 6.90
N ILE A 251 5.01 11.31 5.85
CA ILE A 251 6.16 12.05 5.31
C ILE A 251 6.01 12.50 3.86
N HIS A 252 4.88 12.20 3.22
CA HIS A 252 4.54 12.76 1.92
C HIS A 252 3.02 12.86 1.73
N LEU A 253 2.62 13.76 0.83
CA LEU A 253 1.27 13.84 0.27
C LEU A 253 1.28 13.18 -1.10
N SER A 254 0.31 12.31 -1.36
CA SER A 254 0.12 11.63 -2.65
C SER A 254 -1.32 11.80 -3.14
N ALA A 255 -1.50 11.67 -4.46
CA ALA A 255 -2.81 11.43 -5.06
C ALA A 255 -2.92 9.95 -5.42
N LEU A 256 -4.03 9.30 -5.04
CA LEU A 256 -4.26 7.88 -5.31
C LEU A 256 -4.56 7.60 -6.78
N ALA A 257 -5.22 8.56 -7.43
CA ALA A 257 -5.58 8.51 -8.83
C ALA A 257 -5.37 9.89 -9.49
N GLN A 258 -5.39 9.92 -10.82
CA GLN A 258 -5.51 11.17 -11.56
C GLN A 258 -6.85 11.85 -11.21
N PRO A 259 -6.93 13.18 -11.20
CA PRO A 259 -8.19 13.89 -10.99
C PRO A 259 -9.20 13.54 -12.10
N GLU A 260 -10.45 13.30 -11.71
CA GLU A 260 -11.55 13.07 -12.63
C GLU A 260 -12.28 14.39 -12.93
N PHE A 261 -12.34 14.78 -14.20
CA PHE A 261 -13.03 15.99 -14.66
C PHE A 261 -14.35 15.62 -15.35
N HIS A 262 -15.47 15.86 -14.67
CA HIS A 262 -16.81 15.71 -15.24
C HIS A 262 -17.23 17.02 -15.90
N HIS A 263 -17.07 17.08 -17.22
CA HIS A 263 -17.25 18.31 -18.00
C HIS A 263 -18.72 18.74 -18.05
N SER A 264 -18.96 20.02 -17.78
CA SER A 264 -20.23 20.69 -18.07
C SER A 264 -20.17 21.46 -19.39
N GLN A 265 -21.33 21.86 -19.93
CA GLN A 265 -21.41 22.57 -21.21
C GLN A 265 -20.81 24.00 -21.19
N ASN A 266 -20.46 24.53 -20.02
CA ASN A 266 -20.07 25.94 -19.85
C ASN A 266 -18.56 26.19 -19.73
N GLY A 267 -17.71 25.19 -20.03
CA GLY A 267 -16.26 25.30 -19.81
C GLY A 267 -15.84 25.18 -18.34
N GLU A 268 -16.77 24.71 -17.50
CA GLU A 268 -16.56 24.34 -16.10
C GLU A 268 -16.74 22.82 -15.95
N ALA A 269 -16.10 22.21 -14.96
CA ALA A 269 -16.23 20.79 -14.63
C ALA A 269 -16.42 20.57 -13.14
N ASP A 270 -17.15 19.52 -12.78
CA ASP A 270 -17.03 18.94 -11.45
C ASP A 270 -15.73 18.14 -11.39
N VAL A 271 -14.90 18.40 -10.38
CA VAL A 271 -13.60 17.75 -10.22
C VAL A 271 -13.61 16.89 -8.97
N GLU A 272 -13.29 15.61 -9.13
CA GLU A 272 -13.07 14.68 -8.03
C GLU A 272 -11.59 14.33 -7.93
N LEU A 273 -11.05 14.40 -6.72
CA LEU A 273 -9.68 13.97 -6.43
C LEU A 273 -9.60 13.22 -5.10
N MET A 274 -8.62 12.33 -5.00
CA MET A 274 -8.39 11.52 -3.81
C MET A 274 -6.95 11.70 -3.33
N LEU A 275 -6.82 12.35 -2.16
CA LEU A 275 -5.54 12.69 -1.54
C LEU A 275 -5.26 11.70 -0.41
N MET A 276 -4.00 11.33 -0.25
CA MET A 276 -3.55 10.42 0.80
C MET A 276 -2.29 10.98 1.47
N LEU A 277 -2.25 10.88 2.79
CA LEU A 277 -1.02 11.09 3.57
C LEU A 277 -0.38 9.74 3.85
N ASP A 278 0.90 9.59 3.52
CA ASP A 278 1.59 8.31 3.60
C ASP A 278 3.09 8.48 3.95
N HIS A 279 3.82 7.37 4.09
CA HIS A 279 5.25 7.35 4.35
C HIS A 279 5.98 6.27 3.56
N ASN A 280 7.32 6.29 3.55
CA ASN A 280 8.13 5.45 2.67
C ASN A 280 8.12 3.94 3.01
N ASP A 281 7.57 3.55 4.16
CA ASP A 281 7.49 2.15 4.58
C ASP A 281 6.09 1.57 4.26
N PRO A 282 5.92 0.71 3.26
CA PRO A 282 4.61 0.21 2.86
C PRO A 282 4.00 -0.78 3.87
N HIS A 283 4.78 -1.31 4.81
CA HIS A 283 4.32 -2.30 5.80
C HIS A 283 3.90 -1.69 7.13
N ARG A 284 4.16 -0.40 7.32
CA ARG A 284 3.89 0.28 8.59
C ARG A 284 2.60 1.10 8.51
N PRO A 285 1.76 1.07 9.55
CA PRO A 285 0.55 1.88 9.58
C PRO A 285 0.88 3.37 9.64
N VAL A 286 0.17 4.18 8.86
CA VAL A 286 0.29 5.63 8.91
C VAL A 286 -0.67 6.18 9.96
N ARG A 287 -0.12 6.89 10.94
CA ARG A 287 -0.93 7.53 11.97
C ARG A 287 -1.70 8.71 11.37
N GLN A 288 -3.01 8.77 11.64
CA GLN A 288 -3.84 9.92 11.28
C GLN A 288 -3.34 11.20 11.96
N PRO A 289 -3.17 12.31 11.21
CA PRO A 289 -2.85 13.58 11.82
C PRO A 289 -4.02 14.06 12.69
N ALA A 290 -3.71 14.75 13.78
CA ALA A 290 -4.71 15.38 14.63
C ALA A 290 -5.40 16.55 13.90
N GLU A 291 -4.68 17.20 12.98
CA GLU A 291 -5.19 18.30 12.16
C GLU A 291 -4.65 18.22 10.75
N ILE A 292 -5.51 18.53 9.77
CA ILE A 292 -5.13 18.70 8.37
C ILE A 292 -5.87 19.89 7.78
N GLU A 293 -5.21 20.60 6.88
CA GLU A 293 -5.79 21.68 6.07
C GLU A 293 -5.32 21.51 4.63
N PHE A 294 -6.27 21.47 3.71
CA PHE A 294 -6.02 21.53 2.28
C PHE A 294 -6.33 22.91 1.73
N GLU A 295 -5.49 23.38 0.83
CA GLU A 295 -5.74 24.57 0.03
C GLU A 295 -5.60 24.22 -1.45
N PHE A 296 -6.68 24.48 -2.19
CA PHE A 296 -6.81 24.14 -3.60
C PHE A 296 -6.75 25.41 -4.44
N ARG A 297 -5.91 25.39 -5.47
CA ARG A 297 -5.72 26.52 -6.40
C ARG A 297 -5.61 26.01 -7.84
N PRO A 298 -6.01 26.78 -8.86
CA PRO A 298 -5.68 26.45 -10.24
C PRO A 298 -4.17 26.36 -10.45
N ALA A 299 -3.70 25.31 -11.13
CA ALA A 299 -2.30 25.09 -11.49
C ALA A 299 -1.90 26.00 -12.68
N THR A 300 -1.85 27.31 -12.42
CA THR A 300 -1.48 28.33 -13.40
C THR A 300 -0.48 29.32 -12.81
N ASN A 301 0.35 29.88 -13.68
CA ASN A 301 1.26 30.98 -13.35
C ASN A 301 0.63 32.35 -13.68
N MET A 302 -0.58 32.37 -14.25
CA MET A 302 -1.28 33.62 -14.59
C MET A 302 -2.26 34.02 -13.48
N PRO A 303 -2.33 35.30 -13.12
CA PRO A 303 -3.36 35.80 -12.21
C PRO A 303 -4.73 35.54 -12.83
N VAL A 304 -5.60 34.83 -12.10
CA VAL A 304 -6.97 34.60 -12.54
C VAL A 304 -7.72 35.94 -12.47
N PRO A 305 -8.41 36.38 -13.55
CA PRO A 305 -9.21 37.60 -13.52
C PRO A 305 -10.29 37.49 -12.43
N GLY A 306 -10.29 38.41 -11.46
CA GLY A 306 -11.20 38.38 -10.30
C GLY A 306 -10.56 38.03 -8.95
N GLY A 307 -9.25 37.77 -8.92
CA GLY A 307 -8.56 37.35 -7.69
C GLY A 307 -8.70 35.85 -7.43
N PHE A 308 -8.11 35.37 -6.32
CA PHE A 308 -8.06 33.95 -5.95
C PHE A 308 -9.42 33.25 -6.18
N LEU A 309 -9.51 32.38 -7.19
CA LEU A 309 -10.57 31.39 -7.26
C LEU A 309 -10.43 30.50 -6.02
N ARG A 310 -11.23 30.76 -4.97
CA ARG A 310 -11.49 29.79 -3.91
C ARG A 310 -12.56 28.87 -4.48
N PRO A 311 -12.21 27.70 -5.02
CA PRO A 311 -13.18 26.78 -5.62
C PRO A 311 -14.25 26.45 -4.58
N ARG A 312 -15.49 26.27 -5.03
CA ARG A 312 -16.56 25.85 -4.13
C ARG A 312 -16.37 24.37 -3.81
N LEU A 313 -15.69 24.11 -2.70
CA LEU A 313 -15.60 22.78 -2.11
C LEU A 313 -17.03 22.31 -1.80
N THR A 314 -17.49 21.30 -2.51
CA THR A 314 -18.85 20.74 -2.35
C THR A 314 -18.85 19.54 -1.42
N GLU A 315 -17.75 18.77 -1.38
CA GLU A 315 -17.61 17.61 -0.51
C GLU A 315 -16.16 17.40 -0.11
N GLU A 316 -15.92 17.12 1.17
CA GLU A 316 -14.65 16.62 1.69
C GLU A 316 -14.99 15.47 2.64
N LEU A 317 -14.63 14.25 2.23
CA LEU A 317 -14.92 13.02 2.97
C LEU A 317 -13.61 12.36 3.37
N PHE A 318 -13.42 12.20 4.68
CA PHE A 318 -12.34 11.37 5.20
C PHE A 318 -12.63 9.89 4.93
N THR A 319 -11.64 9.17 4.42
CA THR A 319 -11.68 7.71 4.27
C THR A 319 -10.35 7.10 4.71
N SER A 320 -10.41 5.86 5.15
CA SER A 320 -9.24 5.03 5.45
C SER A 320 -9.20 3.77 4.61
N GLU A 321 -10.07 3.66 3.60
CA GLU A 321 -10.15 2.51 2.70
C GLU A 321 -8.82 2.27 1.96
N ALA A 322 -8.09 3.34 1.64
CA ALA A 322 -6.74 3.28 1.07
C ALA A 322 -5.65 2.80 2.06
N GLY A 323 -6.03 2.43 3.29
CA GLY A 323 -5.13 1.91 4.32
C GLY A 323 -4.10 2.91 4.87
N ALA A 324 -4.32 4.19 4.62
CA ALA A 324 -3.71 5.34 5.25
C ALA A 324 -4.75 6.46 5.29
N PRO A 325 -4.54 7.54 6.09
CA PRO A 325 -5.44 8.69 6.11
C PRO A 325 -5.60 9.28 4.71
N ALA A 326 -6.83 9.29 4.19
CA ALA A 326 -7.15 9.78 2.87
C ALA A 326 -8.41 10.66 2.87
N TRP A 327 -8.51 11.51 1.86
CA TRP A 327 -9.59 12.47 1.68
C TRP A 327 -10.07 12.45 0.23
N LYS A 328 -11.35 12.17 0.05
CA LYS A 328 -12.06 12.37 -1.20
C LYS A 328 -12.62 13.78 -1.23
N VAL A 329 -12.24 14.53 -2.26
CA VAL A 329 -12.54 15.95 -2.36
C VAL A 329 -13.24 16.21 -3.68
N ARG A 330 -14.37 16.93 -3.63
CA ARG A 330 -15.13 17.35 -4.81
C ARG A 330 -15.27 18.86 -4.88
N PHE A 331 -15.05 19.38 -6.09
CA PHE A 331 -15.31 20.76 -6.44
C PHE A 331 -16.38 20.82 -7.51
N SER A 332 -17.22 21.84 -7.43
CA SER A 332 -18.08 22.23 -8.55
C SER A 332 -17.56 23.50 -9.20
N ASP A 333 -17.94 23.68 -10.46
CA ASP A 333 -17.65 24.86 -11.26
C ASP A 333 -16.13 25.10 -11.47
N TRP A 334 -15.34 24.03 -11.62
CA TRP A 334 -13.89 24.14 -11.82
C TRP A 334 -13.53 24.52 -13.27
N PRO A 335 -12.65 25.49 -13.51
CA PRO A 335 -12.23 25.86 -14.86
C PRO A 335 -11.39 24.75 -15.52
N VAL A 336 -11.95 24.11 -16.56
CA VAL A 336 -11.39 22.90 -17.21
C VAL A 336 -9.97 23.12 -17.75
N GLN A 337 -9.64 24.35 -18.17
CA GLN A 337 -8.32 24.67 -18.72
C GLN A 337 -7.17 24.63 -17.70
N PHE A 338 -7.44 24.48 -16.40
CA PHE A 338 -6.43 24.49 -15.36
C PHE A 338 -6.45 23.19 -14.55
N GLY A 339 -5.26 22.61 -14.34
CA GLY A 339 -5.08 21.55 -13.34
C GLY A 339 -5.33 22.05 -11.91
N VAL A 340 -5.31 21.15 -10.94
CA VAL A 340 -5.45 21.42 -9.51
C VAL A 340 -4.08 21.45 -8.85
N ARG A 341 -3.75 22.54 -8.17
CA ARG A 341 -2.61 22.67 -7.27
C ARG A 341 -3.10 22.53 -5.83
N VAL A 342 -2.54 21.56 -5.11
CA VAL A 342 -2.90 21.22 -3.73
C VAL A 342 -1.75 21.58 -2.80
N ASN A 343 -2.00 22.53 -1.91
CA ASN A 343 -1.19 22.74 -0.71
C ASN A 343 -1.83 21.96 0.44
N ALA A 344 -1.02 21.31 1.27
CA ALA A 344 -1.49 20.63 2.47
C ALA A 344 -0.63 21.02 3.66
N PHE A 345 -1.27 21.09 4.82
CA PHE A 345 -0.62 21.36 6.10
C PHE A 345 -1.22 20.40 7.13
N TRP A 346 -0.40 19.68 7.88
CA TRP A 346 -0.90 18.78 8.91
C TRP A 346 -0.07 18.81 10.18
N LYS A 347 -0.68 18.38 11.28
CA LYS A 347 -0.03 18.26 12.59
C LYS A 347 -0.39 16.94 13.25
N MET A 348 0.59 16.35 13.94
CA MET A 348 0.38 15.16 14.75
C MET A 348 -0.22 15.46 16.13
N GLN A 349 -0.30 16.74 16.51
CA GLN A 349 -0.86 17.21 17.76
C GLN A 349 -1.83 18.35 17.49
N PRO A 350 -2.94 18.46 18.25
CA PRO A 350 -3.91 19.52 18.09
C PRO A 350 -3.28 20.90 18.34
N THR A 351 -3.69 21.90 17.57
CA THR A 351 -3.26 23.28 17.78
C THR A 351 -3.93 23.84 19.03
N THR A 352 -3.13 24.32 19.97
CA THR A 352 -3.66 25.04 21.14
C THR A 352 -4.45 26.27 20.70
N PRO A 353 -5.73 26.41 21.10
CA PRO A 353 -6.54 27.57 20.77
C PRO A 353 -5.86 28.90 21.09
N ASP A 354 -6.20 29.94 20.33
CA ASP A 354 -5.73 31.30 20.59
C ASP A 354 -6.56 32.00 21.66
N LEU A 355 -7.82 31.58 21.80
CA LEU A 355 -8.78 32.08 22.77
C LEU A 355 -9.75 30.95 23.12
N VAL A 356 -10.07 30.82 24.40
CA VAL A 356 -11.20 30.00 24.87
C VAL A 356 -12.13 30.90 25.67
N LEU A 357 -13.42 30.89 25.33
CA LEU A 357 -14.46 31.63 26.04
C LEU A 357 -15.43 30.66 26.68
N THR A 358 -15.80 30.91 27.93
CA THR A 358 -16.91 30.24 28.60
C THR A 358 -18.26 30.78 28.10
N TRP A 359 -19.32 30.01 28.28
CA TRP A 359 -20.68 30.48 28.00
C TRP A 359 -21.01 31.80 28.70
N ASP A 360 -20.67 31.94 29.98
CA ASP A 360 -20.99 33.13 30.77
C ASP A 360 -20.27 34.38 30.26
N GLN A 361 -19.03 34.24 29.78
CA GLN A 361 -18.29 35.34 29.14
C GLN A 361 -18.99 35.81 27.86
N LEU A 362 -19.46 34.88 27.02
CA LEU A 362 -20.22 35.20 25.81
C LEU A 362 -21.54 35.91 26.12
N VAL A 363 -22.31 35.41 27.11
CA VAL A 363 -23.60 36.02 27.50
C VAL A 363 -23.42 37.40 28.11
N SER A 364 -22.43 37.56 28.99
CA SER A 364 -22.20 38.82 29.71
C SER A 364 -21.83 39.96 28.76
N ALA A 365 -21.03 39.67 27.73
CA ALA A 365 -20.66 40.65 26.70
C ALA A 365 -21.78 41.00 25.72
N GLN A 366 -22.83 40.19 25.62
CA GLN A 366 -23.99 40.52 24.80
C GLN A 366 -24.95 41.49 25.51
N LYS A 367 -25.02 41.47 26.85
CA LYS A 367 -25.82 42.42 27.64
C LYS A 367 -25.36 43.88 27.45
N SER A 368 -24.12 44.10 27.04
CA SER A 368 -23.60 45.43 26.69
C SER A 368 -23.83 45.83 25.23
N SER A 369 -24.50 45.00 24.42
CA SER A 369 -24.78 45.22 22.98
C SER A 369 -23.54 45.43 22.11
N LEU A 370 -22.35 45.13 22.61
CA LEU A 370 -21.07 45.42 21.94
C LEU A 370 -20.39 44.18 21.36
N GLY A 371 -20.84 42.96 21.69
CA GLY A 371 -20.16 41.72 21.34
C GLY A 371 -18.84 41.55 22.12
N VAL A 372 -18.21 40.37 22.05
CA VAL A 372 -16.89 40.15 22.66
C VAL A 372 -15.82 40.58 21.66
N ASP A 373 -15.02 41.59 22.00
CA ASP A 373 -13.80 41.90 21.26
C ASP A 373 -12.71 40.87 21.62
N ALA A 374 -12.27 40.09 20.64
CA ALA A 374 -11.35 38.98 20.85
C ALA A 374 -9.99 39.43 21.45
N LYS A 375 -9.50 40.63 21.12
CA LYS A 375 -8.23 41.14 21.67
C LYS A 375 -8.38 41.52 23.13
N THR A 376 -9.49 42.17 23.48
CA THR A 376 -9.78 42.49 24.89
C THR A 376 -10.04 41.24 25.73
N ALA A 377 -10.50 40.16 25.10
CA ALA A 377 -10.71 38.86 25.75
C ALA A 377 -9.42 38.03 25.90
N GLY A 378 -8.26 38.56 25.50
CA GLY A 378 -6.96 37.90 25.69
C GLY A 378 -6.51 37.01 24.53
N ALA A 379 -7.08 37.15 23.33
CA ALA A 379 -6.59 36.42 22.17
C ALA A 379 -5.13 36.76 21.84
N LYS A 380 -4.36 35.76 21.40
CA LYS A 380 -2.94 35.92 21.04
C LYS A 380 -2.71 37.02 19.98
N GLU A 381 -1.48 37.53 19.93
CA GLU A 381 -1.08 38.65 19.06
C GLU A 381 -1.43 38.42 17.58
N LEU A 382 -1.24 37.19 17.09
CA LEU A 382 -1.54 36.82 15.70
C LEU A 382 -3.01 36.57 15.41
N PHE A 383 -3.93 36.63 16.39
CA PHE A 383 -5.36 36.42 16.14
C PHE A 383 -6.01 37.61 15.40
N PRO A 384 -6.94 37.42 14.43
CA PRO A 384 -7.56 38.53 13.71
C PRO A 384 -8.40 39.42 14.63
N SER A 385 -8.45 40.74 14.35
CA SER A 385 -9.32 41.65 15.09
C SER A 385 -10.79 41.37 14.78
N THR A 386 -11.45 40.68 15.71
CA THR A 386 -12.77 40.07 15.51
C THR A 386 -13.68 40.39 16.68
N ARG A 387 -14.96 40.57 16.37
CA ARG A 387 -16.04 40.70 17.35
C ARG A 387 -16.90 39.44 17.30
N ILE A 388 -17.05 38.81 18.45
CA ILE A 388 -17.74 37.52 18.59
C ILE A 388 -19.12 37.77 19.16
N TRP A 389 -20.12 37.22 18.50
CA TRP A 389 -21.51 37.24 18.89
C TRP A 389 -22.03 35.82 19.02
N TRP A 390 -23.08 35.66 19.81
CA TRP A 390 -23.80 34.39 19.85
C TRP A 390 -25.30 34.62 19.82
N ARG A 391 -26.02 33.59 19.39
CA ARG A 391 -27.48 33.53 19.42
C ARG A 391 -27.91 32.07 19.55
N LEU A 392 -29.00 31.82 20.27
CA LEU A 392 -29.67 30.53 20.25
C LEU A 392 -31.09 30.65 19.67
N PRO A 393 -31.27 30.43 18.35
CA PRO A 393 -32.58 30.30 17.72
C PRO A 393 -33.52 29.27 18.39
N ALA A 394 -34.81 29.36 18.10
CA ALA A 394 -35.90 28.55 18.66
C ALA A 394 -35.87 27.04 18.31
N LEU A 395 -34.74 26.51 17.86
CA LEU A 395 -34.53 25.12 17.41
C LEU A 395 -33.33 24.44 18.09
N ASN A 396 -32.87 24.94 19.25
CA ASN A 396 -31.65 24.44 19.90
C ASN A 396 -30.44 24.35 18.94
N ARG A 397 -30.27 25.36 18.09
CA ARG A 397 -29.08 25.51 17.26
C ARG A 397 -28.27 26.67 17.77
N LEU A 398 -27.06 26.44 18.24
CA LEU A 398 -26.22 27.52 18.75
C LEU A 398 -25.51 28.19 17.57
N GLN A 399 -25.72 29.48 17.42
CA GLN A 399 -25.03 30.28 16.42
C GLN A 399 -23.93 31.10 17.07
N ILE A 400 -22.70 30.98 16.57
CA ILE A 400 -21.58 31.86 16.88
C ILE A 400 -21.25 32.66 15.62
N ARG A 401 -21.32 33.99 15.71
CA ARG A 401 -21.06 34.90 14.60
C ARG A 401 -19.77 35.68 14.85
N LEU A 402 -18.89 35.69 13.87
CA LEU A 402 -17.63 36.41 13.85
C LEU A 402 -17.75 37.59 12.88
N ASP A 403 -17.73 38.79 13.43
CA ASP A 403 -17.70 40.04 12.67
C ASP A 403 -16.29 40.63 12.67
N ARG A 404 -15.89 41.20 11.55
CA ARG A 404 -14.64 41.96 11.47
C ARG A 404 -14.76 43.25 12.28
N ASN A 405 -13.77 43.51 13.14
CA ASN A 405 -13.80 44.64 14.08
C ASN A 405 -13.08 45.89 13.56
N SER A 406 -12.40 45.84 12.41
CA SER A 406 -11.62 46.98 11.89
C SER A 406 -11.63 47.12 10.35
N ASN A 407 -11.46 48.36 9.87
CA ASN A 407 -11.22 48.69 8.45
C ASN A 407 -9.76 48.40 8.00
N LEU A 408 -8.91 47.82 8.85
CA LEU A 408 -7.52 47.51 8.51
C LEU A 408 -7.47 46.33 7.53
N PRO A 409 -6.71 46.39 6.43
CA PRO A 409 -6.65 45.31 5.45
C PRO A 409 -6.24 43.98 6.12
N GLU A 410 -6.99 42.91 5.84
CA GLU A 410 -6.63 41.57 6.30
C GLU A 410 -5.30 41.16 5.66
N SER A 411 -4.41 40.52 6.42
CA SER A 411 -3.33 39.76 5.80
C SER A 411 -3.89 38.42 5.31
N GLU A 412 -3.35 37.88 4.21
CA GLU A 412 -3.79 36.60 3.63
C GLU A 412 -3.76 35.42 4.64
N GLN A 413 -2.97 35.54 5.70
CA GLN A 413 -2.79 34.52 6.73
C GLN A 413 -3.64 34.74 7.98
N ASN A 414 -4.41 35.85 8.03
CA ASN A 414 -5.09 36.29 9.25
C ASN A 414 -6.46 36.93 8.97
N SER A 415 -7.30 36.22 8.19
CA SER A 415 -8.69 36.61 7.94
C SER A 415 -9.63 36.08 9.02
N VAL A 416 -10.69 36.85 9.32
CA VAL A 416 -11.79 36.36 10.18
C VAL A 416 -12.42 35.09 9.60
N GLN A 417 -12.39 34.95 8.28
CA GLN A 417 -13.02 33.83 7.58
C GLN A 417 -12.32 32.49 7.78
N ASP A 418 -11.06 32.53 8.23
CA ASP A 418 -10.21 31.36 8.40
C ASP A 418 -10.03 30.99 9.89
N ILE A 419 -10.74 31.69 10.82
CA ILE A 419 -10.81 31.32 12.24
C ILE A 419 -11.67 30.07 12.37
N ARG A 420 -11.13 29.01 12.96
CA ARG A 420 -11.89 27.79 13.33
C ARG A 420 -12.54 28.01 14.69
N VAL A 421 -13.83 27.67 14.81
CA VAL A 421 -14.57 27.71 16.09
C VAL A 421 -14.97 26.29 16.45
N GLN A 422 -14.66 25.87 17.67
CA GLN A 422 -15.00 24.57 18.21
C GLN A 422 -15.71 24.74 19.55
N VAL A 423 -16.64 23.84 19.83
CA VAL A 423 -17.34 23.76 21.11
C VAL A 423 -16.78 22.58 21.89
N GLY A 424 -16.60 22.73 23.20
CA GLY A 424 -15.92 21.71 24.00
C GLY A 424 -15.72 22.13 25.44
N ARG A 425 -14.72 21.53 26.11
CA ARG A 425 -14.41 21.78 27.53
C ARG A 425 -12.92 21.66 27.78
N ARG A 426 -12.39 22.44 28.73
CA ARG A 426 -11.05 22.21 29.31
C ARG A 426 -11.09 21.20 30.45
N ASP A 427 -9.99 20.46 30.60
CA ASP A 427 -9.77 19.60 31.77
C ASP A 427 -9.54 20.44 33.05
N ALA A 428 -9.39 19.75 34.19
CA ALA A 428 -9.21 20.37 35.52
C ALA A 428 -8.02 21.33 35.63
N THR A 429 -7.08 21.31 34.68
CA THR A 429 -5.92 22.21 34.63
C THR A 429 -6.24 23.63 34.14
N ASP A 430 -7.40 23.84 33.51
CA ASP A 430 -7.89 25.15 33.01
C ASP A 430 -6.95 25.89 32.02
N THR A 431 -5.93 25.22 31.47
CA THR A 431 -5.04 25.80 30.46
C THR A 431 -5.65 25.71 29.06
N LEU A 432 -5.30 26.64 28.16
CA LEU A 432 -5.76 26.60 26.76
C LEU A 432 -5.40 25.28 26.05
N SER A 433 -4.24 24.69 26.40
CA SER A 433 -3.78 23.42 25.83
C SER A 433 -4.58 22.19 26.28
N SER A 434 -5.39 22.33 27.33
CA SER A 434 -6.24 21.25 27.86
C SER A 434 -7.66 21.25 27.27
N PHE A 435 -7.92 22.10 26.26
CA PHE A 435 -9.22 22.15 25.60
C PHE A 435 -9.43 20.92 24.72
N HIS A 436 -10.53 20.22 24.97
CA HIS A 436 -11.02 19.10 24.18
C HIS A 436 -12.31 19.49 23.47
N ALA A 437 -12.33 19.37 22.14
CA ALA A 437 -13.52 19.67 21.33
C ALA A 437 -14.52 18.51 21.41
N ASP A 438 -15.80 18.86 21.57
CA ASP A 438 -16.91 17.91 21.48
C ASP A 438 -17.24 17.63 19.99
N GLU A 439 -17.66 16.41 19.68
CA GLU A 439 -18.16 16.05 18.35
C GLU A 439 -19.57 16.61 18.15
N VAL A 440 -19.66 17.76 17.49
CA VAL A 440 -20.90 18.48 17.24
C VAL A 440 -21.01 18.82 15.76
N THR A 441 -22.13 18.46 15.13
CA THR A 441 -22.39 18.82 13.73
C THR A 441 -22.39 20.34 13.59
N THR A 442 -21.51 20.85 12.73
CA THR A 442 -21.27 22.28 12.57
C THR A 442 -21.53 22.71 11.13
N THR A 443 -22.40 23.68 10.93
CA THR A 443 -22.63 24.32 9.63
C THR A 443 -21.94 25.68 9.61
N ILE A 444 -21.17 25.98 8.56
CA ILE A 444 -20.42 27.24 8.44
C ILE A 444 -20.99 28.05 7.27
N ARG A 445 -21.42 29.27 7.55
CA ARG A 445 -21.91 30.22 6.54
C ARG A 445 -20.99 31.42 6.48
N ARG A 446 -20.37 31.65 5.30
CA ARG A 446 -19.54 32.82 5.02
C ARG A 446 -20.35 33.82 4.19
N MET A 447 -20.30 35.10 4.56
CA MET A 447 -21.02 36.18 3.88
C MET A 447 -20.04 37.04 3.08
N GLU A 448 -20.52 37.70 2.02
CA GLU A 448 -19.73 38.57 1.14
C GLU A 448 -19.01 39.71 1.88
N ASN A 449 -19.60 40.18 3.00
CA ASN A 449 -19.03 41.22 3.84
C ASN A 449 -17.90 40.71 4.77
N GLY A 450 -17.49 39.45 4.64
CA GLY A 450 -16.46 38.81 5.46
C GLY A 450 -16.91 38.30 6.83
N THR A 451 -18.20 38.38 7.14
CA THR A 451 -18.78 37.78 8.33
C THR A 451 -18.83 36.26 8.20
N VAL A 452 -18.54 35.54 9.29
CA VAL A 452 -18.72 34.08 9.35
C VAL A 452 -19.66 33.70 10.48
N VAL A 453 -20.59 32.80 10.19
CA VAL A 453 -21.54 32.24 11.16
C VAL A 453 -21.33 30.74 11.26
N TYR A 454 -21.04 30.28 12.46
CA TYR A 454 -20.98 28.87 12.84
C TYR A 454 -22.29 28.49 13.50
N GLU A 455 -22.95 27.44 13.02
CA GLU A 455 -24.17 26.89 13.59
C GLU A 455 -23.88 25.48 14.12
N PHE A 456 -24.06 25.26 15.42
CA PHE A 456 -23.79 24.00 16.09
C PHE A 456 -25.11 23.32 16.49
N ASP A 457 -25.31 22.11 15.97
CA ASP A 457 -26.49 21.29 16.26
C ASP A 457 -26.25 20.46 17.51
N GLY A 458 -27.01 20.71 18.58
CA GLY A 458 -26.81 20.00 19.85
C GLY A 458 -27.90 20.25 20.88
N ASP A 459 -27.90 19.45 21.96
CA ASP A 459 -28.83 19.62 23.08
C ASP A 459 -28.32 20.71 24.04
N TRP A 460 -28.52 21.97 23.63
CA TRP A 460 -28.12 23.14 24.41
C TRP A 460 -29.11 23.41 25.55
N THR A 461 -29.26 22.49 26.51
CA THR A 461 -29.98 22.74 27.77
C THR A 461 -29.22 23.75 28.65
N PRO A 462 -29.87 24.35 29.67
CA PRO A 462 -29.18 25.20 30.64
C PRO A 462 -27.97 24.51 31.30
N GLU A 463 -28.05 23.21 31.54
CA GLU A 463 -27.01 22.39 32.16
C GLU A 463 -25.80 22.23 31.23
N THR A 464 -26.02 21.88 29.96
CA THR A 464 -24.92 21.71 29.00
C THR A 464 -24.23 23.04 28.71
N ARG A 465 -24.99 24.12 28.54
CA ARG A 465 -24.43 25.46 28.31
C ARG A 465 -23.46 25.90 29.40
N ARG A 466 -23.74 25.62 30.67
CA ARG A 466 -22.90 26.06 31.81
C ARG A 466 -21.50 25.46 31.81
N ILE A 467 -21.36 24.27 31.25
CA ILE A 467 -20.10 23.54 31.20
C ILE A 467 -19.44 23.60 29.82
N THR A 468 -20.06 24.30 28.87
CA THR A 468 -19.57 24.45 27.50
C THR A 468 -18.65 25.67 27.36
N GLU A 469 -17.55 25.44 26.67
CA GLU A 469 -16.57 26.44 26.27
C GLU A 469 -16.40 26.49 24.75
N PHE A 470 -15.89 27.61 24.25
CA PHE A 470 -15.74 27.93 22.84
C PHE A 470 -14.28 28.24 22.54
N ALA A 471 -13.64 27.35 21.78
CA ALA A 471 -12.28 27.56 21.32
C ALA A 471 -12.27 28.26 19.96
N PHE A 472 -11.42 29.28 19.85
CA PHE A 472 -11.16 30.01 18.63
C PHE A 472 -9.70 29.85 18.24
N THR A 473 -9.45 29.35 17.04
CA THR A 473 -8.10 29.06 16.55
C THR A 473 -7.88 29.74 15.20
N SER A 474 -6.92 30.66 15.13
CA SER A 474 -6.53 31.35 13.90
C SER A 474 -5.86 30.41 12.92
N ARG A 475 -5.92 30.74 11.62
CA ARG A 475 -5.16 30.03 10.58
C ARG A 475 -3.66 30.10 10.84
N ALA A 476 -3.14 31.27 11.25
CA ALA A 476 -1.74 31.43 11.60
C ALA A 476 -1.26 30.40 12.65
N ALA A 477 -2.02 30.21 13.73
CA ALA A 477 -1.71 29.20 14.74
C ALA A 477 -1.78 27.76 14.19
N ARG A 478 -2.77 27.46 13.32
CA ARG A 478 -2.91 26.15 12.67
C ARG A 478 -1.77 25.85 11.70
N LEU A 479 -1.23 26.86 11.03
CA LEU A 479 -0.09 26.72 10.11
C LEU A 479 1.26 26.70 10.82
N GLN A 480 1.39 27.35 11.98
CA GLN A 480 2.63 27.39 12.75
C GLN A 480 3.10 25.97 13.11
N ASP A 481 4.35 25.65 12.78
CA ASP A 481 4.98 24.33 13.02
C ASP A 481 4.23 23.13 12.39
N SER A 482 3.39 23.39 11.40
CA SER A 482 2.78 22.32 10.58
C SER A 482 3.83 21.61 9.72
N ILE A 483 3.56 20.33 9.47
CA ILE A 483 4.24 19.57 8.42
C ILE A 483 3.61 19.98 7.09
N ARG A 484 4.47 20.26 6.10
CA ARG A 484 4.04 20.68 4.75
C ARG A 484 4.90 20.04 3.67
N PRO A 485 4.33 19.76 2.48
CA PRO A 485 5.08 19.30 1.32
C PRO A 485 6.11 20.37 0.86
N LEU A 486 7.26 19.93 0.33
CA LEU A 486 8.32 20.78 -0.25
C LEU A 486 7.82 21.61 -1.42
N ARG A 487 6.88 21.05 -2.17
CA ARG A 487 6.21 21.71 -3.28
C ARG A 487 4.74 21.35 -3.24
N PRO A 488 3.86 22.27 -3.69
CA PRO A 488 2.46 21.94 -3.92
C PRO A 488 2.34 20.72 -4.83
N LEU A 489 1.36 19.85 -4.58
CA LEU A 489 1.04 18.75 -5.47
C LEU A 489 0.26 19.30 -6.67
N GLU A 490 0.74 19.08 -7.89
CA GLU A 490 0.08 19.52 -9.12
C GLU A 490 -0.54 18.34 -9.84
N LEU A 491 -1.85 18.41 -10.06
CA LEU A 491 -2.68 17.38 -10.65
C LEU A 491 -3.30 17.95 -11.93
N THR A 492 -2.98 17.40 -13.09
CA THR A 492 -3.51 17.84 -14.39
C THR A 492 -4.33 16.73 -15.01
N GLU A 493 -5.35 17.09 -15.80
CA GLU A 493 -6.07 16.12 -16.61
C GLU A 493 -5.09 15.33 -17.49
N PRO A 494 -5.20 13.98 -17.54
CA PRO A 494 -4.40 13.19 -18.46
C PRO A 494 -4.74 13.63 -19.89
N ARG A 495 -3.77 14.24 -20.58
CA ARG A 495 -3.94 14.59 -21.99
C ARG A 495 -4.23 13.30 -22.76
N LEU A 496 -5.45 13.17 -23.28
CA LEU A 496 -5.77 12.19 -24.32
C LEU A 496 -4.76 12.42 -25.46
N ARG A 497 -3.85 11.46 -25.64
CA ARG A 497 -2.88 11.49 -26.74
C ARG A 497 -3.53 11.08 -28.05
#